data_AF-A0A6C8H3W9-F1
#
_entry.id   AF-A0A6C8H3W9-F1
#
_cell.length_a   1.000
_cell.length_b   1.000
_cell.length_c   1.000
_cell.angle_alpha   90.00
_cell.angle_beta   90.00
_cell.angle_gamma   90.00
#
_symmetry.space_group_name_H-M   'P 1'
#
loop_
_entity.id
_entity.type
_entity.pdbx_description
1 polymer ?
#
loop_
_entity_poly.entity_id
_entity_poly.type
_entity_poly.pdbx_seq_one_letter_code
_entity_poly.pdbx_strand_id
1 'polypeptide(L)'
;NDAQPQASALAISGSRIMAIGDDTATNEWRGDHTRTIDLQGKTVIPGLTDTHIHAIRGGQTWTFETYWYDSPSLKDALDKLRADANRRPHDQWVAVVGSWIPAQFAENRAPTVAELSHALPDHPAYIQYLYDYALVNQRGIDVLGLNDTPPPDLAGIGVERDAKGSATGKLFGDIAAFNQLFASISSNADREGGLRQFFADMNARGVTGIIDPSAGPAAAYEPLFAMRNQGDLPLRVGYRIPVQPEAKGHEAQWFSNLMAFRPARADDGQLAFLGLGESLVAGMNDGVRMAPGFSSSEQDKTALRQVATFAAKRGIPLEIHAYTDDSADAILTIFEQVAQQYDLRPLRWSIAHLNTGSPQTLERMRKLGLAYTVQMGPYFEGLAIRDANPPGATDNSPPVRLALDKGLVVAGGTDSTRIGIAGVWHAIEYHITGIASGGSVRKPASERLTRLEALALYTRHAAWLAFAEQHRGQLSVGKQADLAVLNQPFMTMPEDRIDTIRAVLTLVDGRIVHESPDLNAGQ
;
A
#
# COMPACT_ATOMS: atom_id res chain seq x y z
N ASN A 1 -13.59 -20.80 -5.81
CA ASN A 1 -14.09 -21.56 -6.96
C ASN A 1 -15.46 -21.00 -7.35
N ASP A 2 -15.62 -20.43 -8.54
CA ASP A 2 -16.92 -19.85 -8.93
C ASP A 2 -18.00 -20.92 -9.14
N ALA A 3 -17.62 -22.17 -9.43
CA ALA A 3 -18.54 -23.31 -9.53
C ALA A 3 -18.99 -23.84 -8.16
N GLN A 4 -18.26 -23.53 -7.08
CA GLN A 4 -18.59 -23.89 -5.71
C GLN A 4 -18.08 -22.78 -4.76
N PRO A 5 -18.83 -21.66 -4.67
CA PRO A 5 -18.36 -20.45 -3.98
C PRO A 5 -18.38 -20.59 -2.45
N GLN A 6 -19.01 -21.65 -1.92
CA GLN A 6 -19.10 -21.93 -0.50
C GLN A 6 -18.83 -23.41 -0.23
N ALA A 7 -18.17 -23.68 0.90
CA ALA A 7 -17.85 -25.00 1.42
C ALA A 7 -17.81 -24.91 2.96
N SER A 8 -18.06 -26.01 3.66
CA SER A 8 -18.01 -26.08 5.13
C SER A 8 -16.74 -26.73 5.66
N ALA A 9 -15.98 -27.46 4.83
CA ALA A 9 -14.74 -28.10 5.21
C ALA A 9 -13.68 -28.04 4.10
N LEU A 10 -12.41 -28.04 4.50
CA LEU A 10 -11.25 -28.16 3.62
C LEU A 10 -10.16 -29.02 4.26
N ALA A 11 -9.45 -29.79 3.45
CA ALA A 11 -8.30 -30.60 3.88
C ALA A 11 -7.02 -30.03 3.29
N ILE A 12 -5.98 -29.87 4.12
CA ILE A 12 -4.66 -29.39 3.71
C ILE A 12 -3.61 -30.46 4.03
N SER A 13 -2.70 -30.71 3.09
CA SER A 13 -1.52 -31.55 3.30
C SER A 13 -0.28 -30.84 2.75
N GLY A 14 0.75 -30.71 3.58
CA GLY A 14 1.90 -29.86 3.28
C GLY A 14 1.45 -28.44 2.94
N SER A 15 1.79 -27.98 1.74
CA SER A 15 1.43 -26.65 1.27
C SER A 15 0.16 -26.58 0.42
N ARG A 16 -0.57 -27.69 0.21
CA ARG A 16 -1.67 -27.75 -0.77
C ARG A 16 -3.03 -28.09 -0.17
N ILE A 17 -4.06 -27.53 -0.79
CA ILE A 17 -5.46 -27.89 -0.54
C ILE A 17 -5.74 -29.21 -1.28
N MET A 18 -6.09 -30.25 -0.52
CA MET A 18 -6.32 -31.60 -1.04
C MET A 18 -7.79 -31.88 -1.34
N ALA A 19 -8.69 -31.31 -0.53
CA ALA A 19 -10.14 -31.41 -0.72
C ALA A 19 -10.84 -30.15 -0.21
N ILE A 20 -12.01 -29.85 -0.79
CA ILE A 20 -12.91 -28.77 -0.37
C ILE A 20 -14.35 -29.22 -0.59
N GLY A 21 -15.22 -29.01 0.39
CA GLY A 21 -16.60 -29.49 0.34
C GLY A 21 -17.24 -29.48 1.73
N ASP A 22 -17.83 -30.60 2.11
CA ASP A 22 -18.35 -30.87 3.45
C ASP A 22 -17.43 -31.81 4.23
N ASP A 23 -17.85 -32.19 5.44
CA ASP A 23 -17.10 -33.12 6.29
C ASP A 23 -16.87 -34.46 5.58
N THR A 24 -17.85 -34.95 4.82
CA THR A 24 -17.74 -36.18 4.02
C THR A 24 -16.61 -36.07 2.99
N ALA A 25 -16.56 -34.96 2.24
CA ALA A 25 -15.56 -34.71 1.21
C ALA A 25 -14.12 -34.61 1.75
N THR A 26 -13.97 -34.27 3.03
CA THR A 26 -12.65 -34.12 3.68
C THR A 26 -12.25 -35.32 4.54
N ASN A 27 -13.19 -36.19 4.91
CA ASN A 27 -12.95 -37.30 5.83
C ASN A 27 -11.91 -38.32 5.33
N GLU A 28 -11.83 -38.54 4.00
CA GLU A 28 -10.83 -39.43 3.38
C GLU A 28 -9.38 -38.95 3.60
N TRP A 29 -9.19 -37.66 3.91
CA TRP A 29 -7.88 -37.05 4.18
C TRP A 29 -7.52 -37.03 5.67
N ARG A 30 -8.40 -37.56 6.53
CA ARG A 30 -8.18 -37.64 7.98
C ARG A 30 -7.48 -38.95 8.34
N GLY A 31 -6.28 -38.84 8.91
CA GLY A 31 -5.54 -39.96 9.49
C GLY A 31 -5.03 -39.65 10.90
N ASP A 32 -4.24 -40.55 11.46
CA ASP A 32 -3.77 -40.49 12.85
C ASP A 32 -2.88 -39.26 13.18
N HIS A 33 -2.33 -38.61 12.15
CA HIS A 33 -1.50 -37.40 12.28
C HIS A 33 -2.21 -36.12 11.83
N THR A 34 -3.48 -36.19 11.47
CA THR A 34 -4.24 -35.02 11.01
C THR A 34 -4.64 -34.15 12.20
N ARG A 35 -4.21 -32.88 12.21
CA ARG A 35 -4.75 -31.86 13.12
C ARG A 35 -6.13 -31.42 12.61
N THR A 36 -7.18 -31.70 13.37
CA THR A 36 -8.52 -31.16 13.13
C THR A 36 -8.67 -29.82 13.85
N ILE A 37 -9.11 -28.78 13.14
CA ILE A 37 -9.43 -27.48 13.71
C ILE A 37 -10.93 -27.24 13.46
N ASP A 38 -11.72 -27.23 14.54
CA ASP A 38 -13.12 -26.82 14.47
C ASP A 38 -13.19 -25.30 14.48
N LEU A 39 -13.69 -24.73 13.38
CA LEU A 39 -13.77 -23.28 13.21
C LEU A 39 -15.01 -22.66 13.88
N GLN A 40 -15.91 -23.47 14.46
CA GLN A 40 -17.11 -23.00 15.16
C GLN A 40 -17.92 -21.99 14.34
N GLY A 41 -18.05 -22.24 13.03
CA GLY A 41 -18.78 -21.38 12.09
C GLY A 41 -18.05 -20.10 11.65
N LYS A 42 -16.78 -19.88 12.03
CA LYS A 42 -15.97 -18.77 11.53
C LYS A 42 -15.73 -18.87 10.01
N THR A 43 -15.59 -17.72 9.36
CA THR A 43 -15.45 -17.63 7.90
C THR A 43 -14.01 -17.86 7.45
N VAL A 44 -13.79 -18.72 6.46
CA VAL A 44 -12.50 -18.89 5.78
C VAL A 44 -12.51 -18.15 4.44
N ILE A 45 -11.45 -17.41 4.15
CA ILE A 45 -11.24 -16.73 2.86
C ILE A 45 -9.88 -17.12 2.25
N PRO A 46 -9.69 -16.97 0.92
CA PRO A 46 -8.35 -16.95 0.35
C PRO A 46 -7.50 -15.89 1.05
N GLY A 47 -6.21 -16.18 1.25
CA GLY A 47 -5.27 -15.24 1.85
C GLY A 47 -5.22 -13.93 1.06
N LEU A 48 -5.17 -12.81 1.77
CA LEU A 48 -5.23 -11.48 1.18
C LEU A 48 -3.84 -11.08 0.66
N THR A 49 -3.83 -10.39 -0.48
CA THR A 49 -2.63 -9.77 -1.04
C THR A 49 -2.85 -8.30 -1.29
N ASP A 50 -2.03 -7.46 -0.64
CA ASP A 50 -1.97 -6.02 -0.90
C ASP A 50 -1.06 -5.76 -2.11
N THR A 51 -1.61 -5.32 -3.24
CA THR A 51 -0.82 -5.23 -4.48
C THR A 51 0.02 -3.96 -4.62
N HIS A 52 -0.09 -3.03 -3.67
CA HIS A 52 0.67 -1.80 -3.70
C HIS A 52 0.77 -1.26 -2.28
N ILE A 53 1.90 -1.53 -1.64
CA ILE A 53 2.21 -1.11 -0.28
C ILE A 53 3.71 -0.91 -0.14
N HIS A 54 4.15 0.19 0.48
CA HIS A 54 5.57 0.44 0.74
C HIS A 54 6.06 -0.30 1.99
N ALA A 55 5.77 -1.60 2.06
CA ALA A 55 6.05 -2.45 3.22
C ALA A 55 7.54 -2.58 3.53
N ILE A 56 8.40 -2.64 2.51
CA ILE A 56 9.83 -2.83 2.69
C ILE A 56 10.40 -1.63 3.43
N ARG A 57 10.07 -0.41 2.99
CA ARG A 57 10.55 0.82 3.63
C ARG A 57 9.77 1.19 4.88
N GLY A 58 8.44 1.23 4.79
CA GLY A 58 7.56 1.65 5.89
C GLY A 58 7.50 0.64 7.03
N GLY A 59 7.64 -0.65 6.74
CA GLY A 59 7.71 -1.68 7.78
C GLY A 59 8.92 -1.50 8.69
N GLN A 60 10.07 -1.05 8.16
CA GLN A 60 11.29 -0.81 8.95
C GLN A 60 11.16 0.29 10.01
N THR A 61 10.14 1.13 9.93
CA THR A 61 9.87 2.18 10.93
C THR A 61 8.56 1.95 11.68
N TRP A 62 7.93 0.79 11.50
CA TRP A 62 6.61 0.47 12.07
C TRP A 62 6.53 0.64 13.59
N THR A 63 7.56 0.19 14.33
CA THR A 63 7.62 0.31 15.80
C THR A 63 8.11 1.68 16.27
N PHE A 64 8.62 2.51 15.36
CA PHE A 64 9.03 3.88 15.63
C PHE A 64 7.88 4.88 15.45
N GLU A 65 6.89 4.55 14.64
CA GLU A 65 5.77 5.43 14.30
C GLU A 65 4.58 5.28 15.25
N THR A 66 3.82 6.37 15.38
CA THR A 66 2.49 6.41 15.98
C THR A 66 1.47 6.62 14.85
N TYR A 67 0.35 5.91 14.89
CA TYR A 67 -0.68 5.98 13.85
C TYR A 67 -1.97 6.62 14.36
N TRP A 68 -2.53 7.52 13.54
CA TRP A 68 -3.73 8.30 13.88
C TRP A 68 -4.97 7.96 13.05
N TYR A 69 -4.86 7.08 12.04
CA TYR A 69 -5.97 6.78 11.13
C TYR A 69 -7.28 6.33 11.82
N ASP A 70 -7.17 5.77 13.02
CA ASP A 70 -8.28 5.28 13.85
C ASP A 70 -8.60 6.20 15.05
N SER A 71 -8.13 7.45 15.00
CA SER A 71 -8.33 8.44 16.06
C SER A 71 -9.42 9.45 15.66
N PRO A 72 -10.58 9.45 16.33
CA PRO A 72 -11.73 10.30 15.95
C PRO A 72 -11.64 11.73 16.50
N SER A 73 -10.67 12.03 17.36
CA SER A 73 -10.45 13.37 17.93
C SER A 73 -8.97 13.69 18.09
N LEU A 74 -8.63 14.97 18.15
CA LEU A 74 -7.27 15.41 18.49
C LEU A 74 -6.88 14.97 19.89
N LYS A 75 -7.84 14.89 20.83
CA LYS A 75 -7.57 14.35 22.16
C LYS A 75 -7.06 12.90 22.06
N ASP A 76 -7.75 12.03 21.31
CA ASP A 76 -7.35 10.62 21.18
C ASP A 76 -6.01 10.47 20.46
N ALA A 77 -5.80 11.27 19.41
CA ALA A 77 -4.56 11.32 18.66
C ALA A 77 -3.36 11.73 19.54
N LEU A 78 -3.50 12.81 20.31
CA LEU A 78 -2.48 13.28 21.25
C LEU A 78 -2.28 12.32 22.42
N ASP A 79 -3.33 11.67 22.92
CA ASP A 79 -3.22 10.66 23.98
C ASP A 79 -2.41 9.44 23.52
N LYS A 80 -2.65 8.95 22.28
CA LYS A 80 -1.82 7.90 21.65
C LYS A 80 -0.37 8.33 21.53
N LEU A 81 -0.14 9.55 21.05
CA LEU A 81 1.21 10.09 20.90
C LEU A 81 1.95 10.21 22.24
N ARG A 82 1.27 10.65 23.31
CA ARG A 82 1.82 10.69 24.67
C ARG A 82 2.12 9.29 25.21
N ALA A 83 1.24 8.32 24.96
CA ALA A 83 1.46 6.94 25.39
C ALA A 83 2.73 6.35 24.74
N ASP A 84 2.97 6.64 23.47
CA ASP A 84 4.20 6.21 22.78
C ASP A 84 5.44 6.98 23.25
N ALA A 85 5.32 8.28 23.52
CA ALA A 85 6.40 9.07 24.10
C ALA A 85 6.85 8.54 25.47
N ASN A 86 5.90 8.21 26.34
CA ASN A 86 6.16 7.71 27.69
C ASN A 86 6.90 6.35 27.73
N ARG A 87 6.94 5.63 26.60
CA ARG A 87 7.68 4.36 26.45
C ARG A 87 9.11 4.58 25.96
N ARG A 88 9.48 5.82 25.62
CA ARG A 88 10.79 6.15 25.06
C ARG A 88 11.62 6.94 26.09
N PRO A 89 12.95 6.82 26.05
CA PRO A 89 13.83 7.75 26.75
C PRO A 89 13.56 9.21 26.35
N HIS A 90 13.80 10.12 27.29
CA HIS A 90 13.79 11.56 27.04
C HIS A 90 14.57 11.93 25.76
N ASP A 91 14.14 12.99 25.08
CA ASP A 91 14.73 13.52 23.85
C ASP A 91 14.73 12.58 22.63
N GLN A 92 14.11 11.40 22.73
CA GLN A 92 13.84 10.59 21.55
C GLN A 92 12.61 11.11 20.79
N TRP A 93 12.73 11.11 19.47
CA TRP A 93 11.66 11.48 18.57
C TRP A 93 10.44 10.58 18.71
N VAL A 94 9.27 11.20 18.59
CA VAL A 94 7.98 10.53 18.40
C VAL A 94 7.37 11.06 17.12
N ALA A 95 6.89 10.19 16.24
CA ALA A 95 6.52 10.58 14.89
C ALA A 95 5.19 9.98 14.44
N VAL A 96 4.40 10.77 13.71
CA VAL A 96 3.24 10.34 12.94
C VAL A 96 3.52 10.69 11.48
N VAL A 97 3.50 9.70 10.60
CA VAL A 97 4.07 9.82 9.25
C VAL A 97 3.01 9.60 8.18
N GLY A 98 2.01 10.46 8.15
CA GLY A 98 0.87 10.35 7.23
C GLY A 98 -0.28 9.50 7.78
N SER A 99 -1.19 9.10 6.87
CA SER A 99 -2.40 8.33 7.17
C SER A 99 -3.31 8.96 8.21
N TRP A 100 -3.49 10.27 8.13
CA TRP A 100 -4.52 11.02 8.85
C TRP A 100 -4.88 12.30 8.09
N ILE A 101 -6.09 12.81 8.29
CA ILE A 101 -6.53 14.12 7.77
C ILE A 101 -7.18 14.96 8.87
N PRO A 102 -7.12 16.30 8.82
CA PRO A 102 -7.83 17.17 9.76
C PRO A 102 -9.33 16.85 9.88
N ALA A 103 -9.98 16.51 8.77
CA ALA A 103 -11.42 16.28 8.71
C ALA A 103 -11.89 14.98 9.38
N GLN A 104 -10.98 14.10 9.78
CA GLN A 104 -11.33 12.88 10.52
C GLN A 104 -11.55 13.15 12.01
N PHE A 105 -11.03 14.29 12.52
CA PHE A 105 -11.14 14.65 13.92
C PHE A 105 -12.43 15.41 14.19
N ALA A 106 -13.00 15.23 15.38
CA ALA A 106 -14.16 15.97 15.87
C ALA A 106 -13.95 17.51 15.80
N GLU A 107 -12.71 17.97 15.95
CA GLU A 107 -12.33 19.37 15.86
C GLU A 107 -12.21 19.90 14.41
N ASN A 108 -12.20 19.00 13.42
CA ASN A 108 -12.07 19.31 11.99
C ASN A 108 -10.85 20.21 11.68
N ARG A 109 -9.72 19.96 12.35
CA ARG A 109 -8.46 20.72 12.19
C ARG A 109 -7.26 19.87 12.56
N ALA A 110 -6.08 20.26 12.08
CA ALA A 110 -4.81 19.72 12.55
C ALA A 110 -4.49 20.18 13.99
N PRO A 111 -3.59 19.48 14.71
CA PRO A 111 -3.04 19.99 15.95
C PRO A 111 -2.18 21.24 15.69
N THR A 112 -2.05 22.09 16.72
CA THR A 112 -1.13 23.22 16.70
C THR A 112 0.24 22.84 17.28
N VAL A 113 1.29 23.58 16.90
CA VAL A 113 2.64 23.41 17.48
C VAL A 113 2.64 23.61 18.99
N ALA A 114 1.79 24.51 19.52
CA ALA A 114 1.61 24.71 20.95
C ALA A 114 0.99 23.49 21.66
N GLU A 115 -0.04 22.88 21.07
CA GLU A 115 -0.64 21.64 21.59
C GLU A 115 0.34 20.48 21.59
N LEU A 116 1.14 20.34 20.52
CA LEU A 116 2.21 19.33 20.44
C LEU A 116 3.29 19.57 21.49
N SER A 117 3.71 20.81 21.69
CA SER A 117 4.72 21.19 22.69
C SER A 117 4.22 20.98 24.11
N HIS A 118 2.95 21.25 24.37
CA HIS A 118 2.33 20.98 25.67
C HIS A 118 2.15 19.48 25.93
N ALA A 119 1.78 18.71 24.90
CA ALA A 119 1.60 17.27 25.01
C ALA A 119 2.93 16.52 25.21
N LEU A 120 4.01 17.01 24.60
CA LEU A 120 5.32 16.37 24.56
C LEU A 120 6.43 17.38 24.93
N PRO A 121 6.50 17.85 26.19
CA PRO A 121 7.49 18.85 26.58
C PRO A 121 8.93 18.32 26.50
N ASP A 122 9.11 17.02 26.72
CA ASP A 122 10.42 16.39 26.86
C ASP A 122 10.88 15.59 25.62
N HIS A 123 10.10 15.64 24.54
CA HIS A 123 10.36 14.86 23.32
C HIS A 123 10.19 15.73 22.08
N PRO A 124 11.13 15.68 21.11
CA PRO A 124 10.87 16.25 19.80
C PRO A 124 9.78 15.44 19.08
N ALA A 125 8.82 16.13 18.47
CA ALA A 125 7.69 15.52 17.78
C ALA A 125 7.73 15.85 16.29
N TYR A 126 7.41 14.89 15.42
CA TYR A 126 7.28 15.07 13.98
C TYR A 126 5.92 14.54 13.49
N ILE A 127 5.04 15.42 13.04
CA ILE A 127 3.67 15.08 12.61
C ILE A 127 3.50 15.48 11.15
N GLN A 128 3.57 14.51 10.25
CA GLN A 128 3.41 14.70 8.82
C GLN A 128 1.95 14.48 8.42
N TYR A 129 1.35 15.48 7.77
CA TYR A 129 0.03 15.39 7.13
C TYR A 129 0.19 14.98 5.67
N LEU A 130 0.01 13.68 5.38
CA LEU A 130 0.22 13.09 4.05
C LEU A 130 1.51 13.64 3.42
N TYR A 131 1.47 14.21 2.22
CA TYR A 131 2.61 14.92 1.62
C TYR A 131 2.37 16.43 1.47
N ASP A 132 1.42 17.00 2.23
CA ASP A 132 1.07 18.43 2.16
C ASP A 132 2.03 19.28 3.04
N TYR A 133 2.13 18.95 4.33
CA TYR A 133 3.09 19.59 5.25
C TYR A 133 3.44 18.68 6.42
N ALA A 134 4.45 19.07 7.19
CA ALA A 134 4.73 18.49 8.50
C ALA A 134 4.78 19.56 9.60
N LEU A 135 4.53 19.15 10.84
CA LEU A 135 4.69 19.96 12.03
C LEU A 135 5.77 19.35 12.92
N VAL A 136 6.62 20.21 13.48
CA VAL A 136 7.48 19.89 14.61
C VAL A 136 7.10 20.73 15.82
N ASN A 137 7.16 20.15 17.01
CA ASN A 137 6.95 20.90 18.25
C ASN A 137 8.17 21.79 18.57
N GLN A 138 8.10 22.60 19.64
CA GLN A 138 9.21 23.47 20.04
C GLN A 138 10.51 22.69 20.26
N ARG A 139 10.47 21.53 20.93
CA ARG A 139 11.66 20.68 21.11
C ARG A 139 12.23 20.21 19.78
N GLY A 140 11.39 19.88 18.80
CA GLY A 140 11.81 19.53 17.44
C GLY A 140 12.45 20.69 16.69
N ILE A 141 11.96 21.93 16.87
CA ILE A 141 12.60 23.14 16.33
C ILE A 141 14.03 23.28 16.87
N ASP A 142 14.19 23.08 18.17
CA ASP A 142 15.48 23.21 18.86
C ASP A 142 16.46 22.10 18.42
N VAL A 143 16.00 20.83 18.40
CA VAL A 143 16.82 19.67 18.01
C VAL A 143 17.25 19.73 16.55
N LEU A 144 16.38 20.23 15.66
CA LEU A 144 16.72 20.41 14.25
C LEU A 144 17.51 21.70 13.99
N GLY A 145 17.79 22.53 14.99
CA GLY A 145 18.55 23.77 14.81
C GLY A 145 17.89 24.76 13.84
N LEU A 146 16.55 24.76 13.72
CA LEU A 146 15.87 25.55 12.66
C LEU A 146 16.04 27.07 12.82
N ASN A 147 16.48 27.52 14.00
CA ASN A 147 16.78 28.92 14.31
C ASN A 147 18.29 29.20 14.43
N ASP A 148 19.14 28.24 14.11
CA ASP A 148 20.59 28.44 14.08
C ASP A 148 20.99 29.46 12.99
N THR A 149 22.19 30.02 13.13
CA THR A 149 22.73 30.99 12.16
C THR A 149 24.09 30.51 11.64
N PRO A 150 24.18 30.00 10.39
CA PRO A 150 23.07 29.72 9.47
C PRO A 150 22.22 28.51 9.93
N PRO A 151 20.93 28.41 9.53
CA PRO A 151 20.14 27.22 9.79
C PRO A 151 20.71 26.04 8.98
N PRO A 152 20.50 24.79 9.43
CA PRO A 152 20.97 23.62 8.72
C PRO A 152 20.27 23.47 7.37
N ASP A 153 21.00 22.96 6.39
CA ASP A 153 20.44 22.60 5.09
C ASP A 153 19.66 21.29 5.21
N LEU A 154 18.33 21.42 5.31
CA LEU A 154 17.40 20.32 5.22
C LEU A 154 16.95 20.21 3.77
N ALA A 155 17.69 19.43 2.96
CA ALA A 155 17.51 19.34 1.51
C ALA A 155 16.03 19.25 1.09
N GLY A 156 15.55 20.26 0.35
CA GLY A 156 14.18 20.34 -0.18
C GLY A 156 13.09 20.70 0.84
N ILE A 157 13.43 20.87 2.13
CA ILE A 157 12.50 21.27 3.17
C ILE A 157 12.46 22.80 3.29
N GLY A 158 11.29 23.38 3.04
CA GLY A 158 10.97 24.75 3.37
C GLY A 158 10.51 24.87 4.83
N VAL A 159 11.04 25.84 5.57
CA VAL A 159 10.64 26.14 6.95
C VAL A 159 9.78 27.40 6.96
N GLU A 160 8.55 27.30 7.46
CA GLU A 160 7.71 28.46 7.70
C GLU A 160 8.32 29.30 8.83
N ARG A 161 8.44 30.61 8.60
CA ARG A 161 8.99 31.57 9.56
C ARG A 161 7.98 32.67 9.86
N ASP A 162 7.94 33.10 11.11
CA ASP A 162 7.12 34.21 11.56
C ASP A 162 7.68 35.57 11.13
N ALA A 163 6.98 36.65 11.49
CA ALA A 163 7.39 38.02 11.17
C ALA A 163 8.75 38.45 11.80
N LYS A 164 9.26 37.70 12.79
CA LYS A 164 10.56 37.92 13.43
C LYS A 164 11.66 37.03 12.84
N GLY A 165 11.34 36.20 11.84
CA GLY A 165 12.26 35.24 11.23
C GLY A 165 12.44 33.95 12.03
N SER A 166 11.67 33.73 13.09
CA SER A 166 11.73 32.49 13.89
C SER A 166 10.91 31.39 13.23
N ALA A 167 11.40 30.15 13.24
CA ALA A 167 10.67 28.99 12.73
C ALA A 167 9.36 28.78 13.49
N THR A 168 8.25 28.59 12.78
CA THR A 168 6.93 28.34 13.39
C THR A 168 6.74 26.87 13.79
N GLY A 169 7.58 25.99 13.25
CA GLY A 169 7.46 24.53 13.36
C GLY A 169 6.73 23.88 12.19
N LYS A 170 6.17 24.65 11.25
CA LYS A 170 5.57 24.10 10.02
C LYS A 170 6.62 23.96 8.91
N LEU A 171 6.64 22.79 8.28
CA LEU A 171 7.59 22.37 7.25
C LEU A 171 6.86 22.01 5.96
N PHE A 172 7.43 22.41 4.82
CA PHE A 172 6.94 22.08 3.48
C PHE A 172 8.02 21.32 2.71
N GLY A 173 7.63 20.46 1.78
CA GLY A 173 8.56 19.69 0.96
C GLY A 173 7.83 18.77 -0.01
N ASP A 174 8.56 18.18 -0.93
CA ASP A 174 8.04 17.09 -1.76
C ASP A 174 8.21 15.73 -1.06
N ILE A 175 7.79 14.66 -1.75
CA ILE A 175 7.90 13.28 -1.26
C ILE A 175 9.34 12.93 -0.89
N ALA A 176 10.33 13.34 -1.70
CA ALA A 176 11.74 13.03 -1.48
C ALA A 176 12.28 13.76 -0.25
N ALA A 177 11.97 15.04 -0.10
CA ALA A 177 12.36 15.86 1.05
C ALA A 177 11.81 15.31 2.36
N PHE A 178 10.51 14.97 2.41
CA PHE A 178 9.92 14.35 3.61
C PHE A 178 10.47 12.95 3.89
N ASN A 179 10.72 12.14 2.85
CA ASN A 179 11.38 10.84 3.02
C ASN A 179 12.78 10.99 3.64
N GLN A 180 13.57 11.95 3.16
CA GLN A 180 14.93 12.20 3.65
C GLN A 180 14.94 12.73 5.09
N LEU A 181 14.08 13.71 5.40
CA LEU A 181 13.95 14.24 6.75
C LEU A 181 13.54 13.14 7.74
N PHE A 182 12.51 12.35 7.39
CA PHE A 182 12.07 11.28 8.27
C PHE A 182 13.13 10.18 8.44
N ALA A 183 13.90 9.85 7.40
CA ALA A 183 15.01 8.91 7.50
C ALA A 183 16.12 9.39 8.48
N SER A 184 16.34 10.70 8.56
CA SER A 184 17.23 11.30 9.57
C SER A 184 16.65 11.17 10.99
N ILE A 185 15.38 11.52 11.15
CA ILE A 185 14.64 11.46 12.42
C ILE A 185 14.57 10.03 12.98
N SER A 186 14.38 9.04 12.11
CA SER A 186 14.26 7.62 12.44
C SER A 186 15.57 6.84 12.31
N SER A 187 16.71 7.52 12.30
CA SER A 187 18.03 6.90 12.08
C SER A 187 18.40 5.83 13.10
N ASN A 188 17.84 5.90 14.31
CA ASN A 188 18.02 4.93 15.39
C ASN A 188 16.90 3.87 15.48
N ALA A 189 15.97 3.82 14.53
CA ALA A 189 14.88 2.84 14.53
C ALA A 189 15.42 1.41 14.39
N ASP A 190 14.82 0.46 15.11
CA ASP A 190 15.07 -0.97 14.92
C ASP A 190 14.39 -1.44 13.62
N ARG A 191 15.14 -1.39 12.53
CA ARG A 191 14.62 -1.67 11.18
C ARG A 191 14.17 -3.11 10.99
N GLU A 192 14.92 -4.06 11.53
CA GLU A 192 14.58 -5.47 11.39
C GLU A 192 13.40 -5.84 12.30
N GLY A 193 13.43 -5.39 13.57
CA GLY A 193 12.31 -5.59 14.49
C GLY A 193 11.04 -4.91 14.02
N GLY A 194 11.15 -3.69 13.47
CA GLY A 194 10.04 -2.97 12.83
C GLY A 194 9.42 -3.79 11.71
N LEU A 195 10.23 -4.24 10.74
CA LEU A 195 9.74 -5.01 9.59
C LEU A 195 9.09 -6.34 10.02
N ARG A 196 9.67 -7.01 11.02
CA ARG A 196 9.12 -8.25 11.58
C ARG A 196 7.77 -8.02 12.25
N GLN A 197 7.63 -6.97 13.06
CA GLN A 197 6.36 -6.63 13.69
C GLN A 197 5.32 -6.21 12.64
N PHE A 198 5.72 -5.44 11.63
CA PHE A 198 4.85 -5.05 10.53
C PHE A 198 4.25 -6.28 9.82
N PHE A 199 5.06 -7.27 9.45
CA PHE A 199 4.56 -8.49 8.84
C PHE A 199 3.68 -9.33 9.79
N ALA A 200 4.01 -9.39 11.07
CA ALA A 200 3.15 -10.05 12.06
C ALA A 200 1.76 -9.40 12.13
N ASP A 201 1.69 -8.06 12.11
CA ASP A 201 0.42 -7.31 12.11
C ASP A 201 -0.37 -7.50 10.82
N MET A 202 0.31 -7.67 9.67
CA MET A 202 -0.32 -8.02 8.40
C MET A 202 -0.96 -9.41 8.46
N ASN A 203 -0.25 -10.39 9.02
CA ASN A 203 -0.75 -11.74 9.20
C ASN A 203 -1.93 -11.80 10.18
N ALA A 204 -1.93 -10.97 11.24
CA ALA A 204 -3.06 -10.82 12.15
C ALA A 204 -4.32 -10.24 11.48
N ARG A 205 -4.19 -9.71 10.27
CA ARG A 205 -5.29 -9.20 9.43
C ARG A 205 -5.60 -10.11 8.25
N GLY A 206 -4.99 -11.29 8.17
CA GLY A 206 -5.25 -12.27 7.10
C GLY A 206 -4.49 -12.02 5.81
N VAL A 207 -3.50 -11.11 5.83
CA VAL A 207 -2.63 -10.85 4.69
C VAL A 207 -1.59 -11.97 4.60
N THR A 208 -1.54 -12.63 3.45
CA THR A 208 -0.58 -13.70 3.14
C THR A 208 0.44 -13.29 2.09
N GLY A 209 0.22 -12.15 1.43
CA GLY A 209 1.15 -11.60 0.47
C GLY A 209 1.07 -10.08 0.35
N ILE A 210 2.14 -9.47 -0.15
CA ILE A 210 2.20 -8.05 -0.49
C ILE A 210 3.00 -7.86 -1.78
N ILE A 211 2.79 -6.74 -2.48
CA ILE A 211 3.67 -6.27 -3.54
C ILE A 211 4.14 -4.86 -3.20
N ASP A 212 5.45 -4.71 -3.02
CA ASP A 212 6.07 -3.40 -2.84
C ASP A 212 6.43 -2.80 -4.20
N PRO A 213 5.81 -1.66 -4.57
CA PRO A 213 6.03 -1.05 -5.86
C PRO A 213 7.38 -0.33 -5.91
N SER A 214 7.92 0.13 -4.78
CA SER A 214 9.12 0.96 -4.70
C SER A 214 9.55 1.12 -3.23
N ALA A 215 10.65 0.48 -2.85
CA ALA A 215 11.18 0.60 -1.48
C ALA A 215 12.19 1.75 -1.33
N GLY A 216 12.47 2.50 -2.41
CA GLY A 216 13.48 3.55 -2.44
C GLY A 216 14.90 3.01 -2.71
N PRO A 217 15.92 3.42 -1.93
CA PRO A 217 17.31 3.08 -2.21
C PRO A 217 17.59 1.57 -2.06
N ALA A 218 18.61 1.07 -2.77
CA ALA A 218 18.97 -0.36 -2.75
C ALA A 218 19.14 -0.92 -1.32
N ALA A 219 19.74 -0.14 -0.41
CA ALA A 219 19.94 -0.54 0.98
C ALA A 219 18.62 -0.80 1.75
N ALA A 220 17.48 -0.26 1.32
CA ALA A 220 16.20 -0.53 1.95
C ALA A 220 15.74 -1.99 1.77
N TYR A 221 16.22 -2.70 0.74
CA TYR A 221 15.84 -4.09 0.48
C TYR A 221 16.61 -5.10 1.34
N GLU A 222 17.75 -4.71 1.93
CA GLU A 222 18.64 -5.64 2.66
C GLU A 222 17.95 -6.33 3.85
N PRO A 223 17.16 -5.66 4.71
CA PRO A 223 16.48 -6.36 5.81
C PRO A 223 15.47 -7.42 5.33
N LEU A 224 14.77 -7.15 4.22
CA LEU A 224 13.88 -8.13 3.61
C LEU A 224 14.66 -9.37 3.14
N PHE A 225 15.78 -9.18 2.43
CA PHE A 225 16.60 -10.29 1.95
C PHE A 225 17.27 -11.05 3.09
N ALA A 226 17.69 -10.36 4.16
CA ALA A 226 18.20 -10.99 5.37
C ALA A 226 17.14 -11.89 6.03
N MET A 227 15.93 -11.38 6.25
CA MET A 227 14.80 -12.18 6.78
C MET A 227 14.48 -13.36 5.87
N ARG A 228 14.52 -13.20 4.54
CA ARG A 228 14.36 -14.31 3.60
C ARG A 228 15.43 -15.37 3.88
N ASN A 229 16.70 -14.99 3.86
CA ASN A 229 17.82 -15.93 3.98
C ASN A 229 17.80 -16.71 5.31
N GLN A 230 17.26 -16.10 6.37
CA GLN A 230 17.06 -16.74 7.67
C GLN A 230 15.86 -17.70 7.71
N GLY A 231 14.96 -17.67 6.70
CA GLY A 231 13.73 -18.46 6.67
C GLY A 231 12.56 -17.82 7.43
N ASP A 232 12.68 -16.53 7.76
CA ASP A 232 11.81 -15.82 8.70
C ASP A 232 10.68 -15.04 8.02
N LEU A 233 10.54 -15.07 6.70
CA LEU A 233 9.43 -14.40 6.01
C LEU A 233 8.10 -15.09 6.38
N PRO A 234 7.16 -14.38 7.03
CA PRO A 234 5.90 -14.97 7.46
C PRO A 234 4.77 -14.78 6.44
N LEU A 235 5.04 -14.05 5.34
CA LEU A 235 4.15 -13.81 4.21
C LEU A 235 4.96 -13.75 2.90
N ARG A 236 4.29 -13.74 1.75
CA ARG A 236 4.95 -13.69 0.43
C ARG A 236 5.16 -12.24 -0.02
N VAL A 237 6.36 -11.89 -0.47
CA VAL A 237 6.70 -10.51 -0.86
C VAL A 237 7.02 -10.45 -2.35
N GLY A 238 6.15 -9.81 -3.11
CA GLY A 238 6.48 -9.28 -4.42
C GLY A 238 7.19 -7.93 -4.27
N TYR A 239 8.15 -7.62 -5.13
CA TYR A 239 8.77 -6.30 -5.15
C TYR A 239 9.13 -5.88 -6.58
N ARG A 240 9.09 -4.57 -6.80
CA ARG A 240 9.58 -3.92 -8.01
C ARG A 240 10.78 -3.03 -7.69
N ILE A 241 11.55 -2.70 -8.72
CA ILE A 241 12.72 -1.82 -8.58
C ILE A 241 12.41 -0.47 -9.24
N PRO A 242 12.44 0.64 -8.47
CA PRO A 242 12.30 1.99 -8.99
C PRO A 242 13.62 2.49 -9.56
N VAL A 243 13.54 3.49 -10.41
CA VAL A 243 14.70 4.26 -10.84
C VAL A 243 15.35 4.97 -9.64
N GLN A 244 16.67 4.99 -9.61
CA GLN A 244 17.43 5.61 -8.53
C GLN A 244 17.84 7.05 -8.88
N PRO A 245 18.01 7.96 -7.90
CA PRO A 245 18.35 9.36 -8.16
C PRO A 245 19.60 9.56 -9.03
N GLU A 246 20.63 8.71 -8.86
CA GLU A 246 21.86 8.74 -9.66
C GLU A 246 21.66 8.39 -11.13
N ALA A 247 20.52 7.79 -11.48
CA ALA A 247 20.16 7.43 -12.85
C ALA A 247 19.46 8.56 -13.61
N LYS A 248 19.20 9.72 -12.98
CA LYS A 248 18.49 10.84 -13.60
C LYS A 248 19.13 11.24 -14.94
N GLY A 249 18.31 11.27 -15.99
CA GLY A 249 18.73 11.55 -17.37
C GLY A 249 19.37 10.38 -18.12
N HIS A 250 19.57 9.23 -17.48
CA HIS A 250 20.15 8.00 -18.05
C HIS A 250 19.36 6.74 -17.66
N GLU A 251 18.08 6.90 -17.34
CA GLU A 251 17.22 5.89 -16.71
C GLU A 251 17.16 4.59 -17.54
N ALA A 252 17.04 4.70 -18.86
CA ALA A 252 17.00 3.55 -19.75
C ALA A 252 18.29 2.71 -19.73
N GLN A 253 19.45 3.38 -19.74
CA GLN A 253 20.74 2.70 -19.65
C GLN A 253 20.92 2.05 -18.27
N TRP A 254 20.48 2.74 -17.21
CA TRP A 254 20.54 2.23 -15.84
C TRP A 254 19.71 0.94 -15.69
N PHE A 255 18.45 0.94 -16.13
CA PHE A 255 17.62 -0.27 -16.11
C PHE A 255 18.19 -1.38 -16.97
N SER A 256 18.73 -1.07 -18.16
CA SER A 256 19.38 -2.06 -19.03
C SER A 256 20.56 -2.74 -18.31
N ASN A 257 21.41 -1.96 -17.64
CA ASN A 257 22.54 -2.48 -16.87
C ASN A 257 22.08 -3.32 -15.66
N LEU A 258 21.11 -2.83 -14.89
CA LEU A 258 20.53 -3.53 -13.75
C LEU A 258 19.98 -4.92 -14.17
N MET A 259 19.32 -4.96 -15.33
CA MET A 259 18.63 -6.14 -15.84
C MET A 259 19.49 -7.04 -16.72
N ALA A 260 20.74 -6.66 -17.02
CA ALA A 260 21.64 -7.41 -17.90
C ALA A 260 21.89 -8.85 -17.41
N PHE A 261 21.90 -9.05 -16.09
CA PHE A 261 22.15 -10.34 -15.44
C PHE A 261 20.92 -10.89 -14.70
N ARG A 262 19.73 -10.30 -14.92
CA ARG A 262 18.50 -10.68 -14.24
C ARG A 262 17.45 -11.23 -15.22
N PRO A 263 16.68 -12.25 -14.82
CA PRO A 263 15.49 -12.64 -15.57
C PRO A 263 14.41 -11.54 -15.46
N ALA A 264 13.44 -11.56 -16.38
CA ALA A 264 12.38 -10.56 -16.40
C ALA A 264 11.50 -10.56 -15.14
N ARG A 265 11.37 -11.73 -14.51
CA ARG A 265 10.81 -11.99 -13.20
C ARG A 265 11.59 -13.12 -12.54
N ALA A 266 11.61 -13.18 -11.22
CA ALA A 266 12.09 -14.31 -10.45
C ALA A 266 11.13 -14.54 -9.29
N ASP A 267 10.73 -15.77 -9.02
CA ASP A 267 9.81 -16.12 -7.93
C ASP A 267 10.30 -17.43 -7.31
N ASP A 268 10.65 -17.41 -6.02
CA ASP A 268 11.08 -18.59 -5.26
C ASP A 268 9.96 -19.16 -4.37
N GLY A 269 8.74 -18.64 -4.51
CA GLY A 269 7.57 -18.93 -3.70
C GLY A 269 7.38 -17.98 -2.52
N GLN A 270 8.44 -17.47 -1.90
CA GLN A 270 8.33 -16.52 -0.78
C GLN A 270 8.62 -15.09 -1.23
N LEU A 271 9.60 -14.90 -2.11
CA LEU A 271 10.05 -13.62 -2.62
C LEU A 271 9.97 -13.61 -4.14
N ALA A 272 9.34 -12.59 -4.70
CA ALA A 272 9.16 -12.44 -6.13
C ALA A 272 9.63 -11.07 -6.63
N PHE A 273 10.62 -11.06 -7.52
CA PHE A 273 10.93 -9.89 -8.35
C PHE A 273 9.88 -9.78 -9.46
N LEU A 274 9.06 -8.73 -9.40
CA LEU A 274 7.91 -8.49 -10.28
C LEU A 274 8.14 -7.35 -11.29
N GLY A 275 9.41 -7.05 -11.59
CA GLY A 275 9.78 -6.10 -12.65
C GLY A 275 10.10 -4.70 -12.13
N LEU A 276 9.82 -3.69 -12.94
CA LEU A 276 10.21 -2.30 -12.66
C LEU A 276 9.00 -1.49 -12.21
N GLY A 277 9.24 -0.46 -11.40
CA GLY A 277 8.20 0.46 -10.97
C GLY A 277 8.48 1.01 -9.58
N GLU A 278 7.56 1.79 -9.02
CA GLU A 278 6.50 2.53 -9.74
C GLU A 278 7.03 3.80 -10.41
N SER A 279 8.23 4.24 -10.03
CA SER A 279 8.94 5.35 -10.66
C SER A 279 9.93 4.80 -11.68
N LEU A 280 9.64 5.01 -12.97
CA LEU A 280 10.51 4.59 -14.08
C LEU A 280 11.35 5.75 -14.62
N VAL A 281 10.76 6.94 -14.73
CA VAL A 281 11.42 8.16 -15.18
C VAL A 281 10.89 9.28 -14.30
N ALA A 282 11.78 10.02 -13.65
CA ALA A 282 11.39 11.02 -12.66
C ALA A 282 10.44 12.08 -13.23
N GLY A 283 10.69 12.57 -14.45
CA GLY A 283 9.82 13.54 -15.12
C GLY A 283 8.53 12.97 -15.70
N MET A 284 8.26 11.68 -15.51
CA MET A 284 6.96 11.06 -15.83
C MET A 284 6.10 10.80 -14.58
N ASN A 285 6.58 11.12 -13.39
CA ASN A 285 5.84 11.02 -12.15
C ASN A 285 5.15 12.36 -11.86
N ASP A 286 3.85 12.36 -11.59
CA ASP A 286 3.08 13.59 -11.38
C ASP A 286 3.19 14.15 -9.95
N GLY A 287 3.82 13.42 -9.02
CA GLY A 287 4.10 13.89 -7.67
C GLY A 287 2.87 13.99 -6.79
N VAL A 288 1.89 13.08 -6.97
CA VAL A 288 0.64 13.06 -6.17
C VAL A 288 -0.17 14.34 -6.40
N ARG A 289 -0.28 14.76 -7.67
CA ARG A 289 -1.09 15.92 -8.05
C ARG A 289 -2.59 15.64 -7.84
N MET A 290 -3.29 16.64 -7.34
CA MET A 290 -4.74 16.61 -7.24
C MET A 290 -5.42 17.19 -8.49
N ALA A 291 -4.86 18.26 -9.07
CA ALA A 291 -5.40 18.94 -10.24
C ALA A 291 -4.75 18.48 -11.54
N PRO A 292 -5.45 18.59 -12.69
CA PRO A 292 -4.83 18.55 -14.01
C PRO A 292 -3.74 19.63 -14.18
N GLY A 293 -2.92 19.47 -15.19
CA GLY A 293 -1.76 20.33 -15.47
C GLY A 293 -0.42 19.58 -15.37
N PHE A 294 -0.45 18.26 -15.47
CA PHE A 294 0.75 17.46 -15.62
C PHE A 294 1.41 17.77 -16.98
N SER A 295 2.72 17.94 -16.96
CA SER A 295 3.53 18.06 -18.17
C SER A 295 4.88 17.40 -17.97
N SER A 296 5.36 16.74 -19.01
CA SER A 296 6.68 16.09 -19.04
C SER A 296 7.48 16.59 -20.24
N SER A 297 8.80 16.63 -20.09
CA SER A 297 9.68 17.06 -21.17
C SER A 297 9.76 16.00 -22.27
N GLU A 298 10.11 16.40 -23.50
CA GLU A 298 10.35 15.44 -24.58
C GLU A 298 11.53 14.48 -24.27
N GLN A 299 12.46 14.91 -23.42
CA GLN A 299 13.54 14.07 -22.91
C GLN A 299 12.98 12.96 -22.01
N ASP A 300 12.11 13.29 -21.06
CA ASP A 300 11.49 12.31 -20.17
C ASP A 300 10.60 11.32 -20.92
N LYS A 301 9.80 11.81 -21.88
CA LYS A 301 9.00 10.96 -22.77
C LYS A 301 9.87 10.01 -23.60
N THR A 302 10.99 10.51 -24.12
CA THR A 302 11.97 9.68 -24.85
C THR A 302 12.59 8.63 -23.94
N ALA A 303 12.96 8.99 -22.71
CA ALA A 303 13.49 8.06 -21.72
C ALA A 303 12.45 6.98 -21.38
N LEU A 304 11.19 7.35 -21.16
CA LEU A 304 10.12 6.39 -20.88
C LEU A 304 9.91 5.45 -22.06
N ARG A 305 9.93 5.96 -23.30
CA ARG A 305 9.83 5.10 -24.50
C ARG A 305 10.97 4.09 -24.55
N GLN A 306 12.19 4.50 -24.22
CA GLN A 306 13.34 3.60 -24.19
C GLN A 306 13.22 2.53 -23.09
N VAL A 307 12.84 2.91 -21.87
CA VAL A 307 12.59 1.99 -20.75
C VAL A 307 11.47 1.00 -21.10
N ALA A 308 10.34 1.49 -21.60
CA ALA A 308 9.19 0.67 -21.97
C ALA A 308 9.52 -0.27 -23.14
N THR A 309 10.24 0.20 -24.17
CA THR A 309 10.71 -0.65 -25.28
C THR A 309 11.63 -1.77 -24.78
N PHE A 310 12.57 -1.43 -23.89
CA PHE A 310 13.46 -2.42 -23.27
C PHE A 310 12.67 -3.46 -22.48
N ALA A 311 11.74 -3.01 -21.64
CA ALA A 311 10.88 -3.89 -20.84
C ALA A 311 10.03 -4.81 -21.72
N ALA A 312 9.37 -4.27 -22.75
CA ALA A 312 8.55 -5.05 -23.67
C ALA A 312 9.36 -6.11 -24.42
N LYS A 313 10.54 -5.72 -24.96
CA LYS A 313 11.45 -6.66 -25.63
C LYS A 313 11.93 -7.80 -24.73
N ARG A 314 12.10 -7.53 -23.43
CA ARG A 314 12.59 -8.49 -22.44
C ARG A 314 11.47 -9.23 -21.70
N GLY A 315 10.21 -8.90 -21.93
CA GLY A 315 9.07 -9.47 -21.21
C GLY A 315 8.98 -9.05 -19.74
N ILE A 316 9.50 -7.88 -19.38
CA ILE A 316 9.56 -7.37 -18.01
C ILE A 316 8.22 -6.71 -17.64
N PRO A 317 7.57 -7.11 -16.53
CA PRO A 317 6.39 -6.42 -16.03
C PRO A 317 6.72 -5.01 -15.52
N LEU A 318 5.73 -4.13 -15.58
CA LEU A 318 5.85 -2.75 -15.10
C LEU A 318 4.63 -2.37 -14.27
N GLU A 319 4.86 -1.55 -13.26
CA GLU A 319 3.84 -0.67 -12.71
C GLU A 319 4.36 0.77 -12.80
N ILE A 320 3.50 1.71 -13.14
CA ILE A 320 3.86 3.13 -13.23
C ILE A 320 2.83 4.00 -12.53
N HIS A 321 3.32 4.95 -11.75
CA HIS A 321 2.54 5.92 -11.01
C HIS A 321 1.83 6.92 -11.93
N ALA A 322 0.51 7.09 -11.77
CA ALA A 322 -0.23 8.24 -12.31
C ALA A 322 -1.46 8.55 -11.46
N TYR A 323 -1.45 9.65 -10.71
CA TYR A 323 -2.60 10.13 -9.96
C TYR A 323 -3.66 10.74 -10.86
N THR A 324 -3.26 11.47 -11.91
CA THR A 324 -4.18 12.27 -12.74
C THR A 324 -4.39 11.68 -14.15
N ASP A 325 -5.53 11.98 -14.76
CA ASP A 325 -5.87 11.51 -16.11
C ASP A 325 -4.87 11.97 -17.19
N ASP A 326 -4.37 13.20 -17.09
CA ASP A 326 -3.41 13.77 -18.04
C ASP A 326 -1.98 13.20 -17.89
N SER A 327 -1.61 12.78 -16.68
CA SER A 327 -0.40 11.97 -16.44
C SER A 327 -0.53 10.59 -17.10
N ALA A 328 -1.66 9.91 -16.89
CA ALA A 328 -1.95 8.64 -17.53
C ALA A 328 -2.02 8.77 -19.06
N ASP A 329 -2.58 9.85 -19.60
CA ASP A 329 -2.60 10.14 -21.04
C ASP A 329 -1.19 10.22 -21.63
N ALA A 330 -0.28 10.95 -20.97
CA ALA A 330 1.10 11.07 -21.41
C ALA A 330 1.83 9.72 -21.40
N ILE A 331 1.60 8.90 -20.37
CA ILE A 331 2.17 7.54 -20.26
C ILE A 331 1.62 6.62 -21.34
N LEU A 332 0.29 6.57 -21.49
CA LEU A 332 -0.38 5.69 -22.45
C LEU A 332 -0.01 6.03 -23.89
N THR A 333 0.21 7.29 -24.20
CA THR A 333 0.70 7.72 -25.53
C THR A 333 2.04 7.07 -25.86
N ILE A 334 2.93 6.93 -24.88
CA ILE A 334 4.21 6.24 -25.06
C ILE A 334 4.01 4.72 -25.15
N PHE A 335 3.15 4.14 -24.32
CA PHE A 335 2.87 2.71 -24.37
C PHE A 335 2.22 2.29 -25.69
N GLU A 336 1.34 3.11 -26.27
CA GLU A 336 0.77 2.88 -27.60
C GLU A 336 1.83 2.88 -28.70
N GLN A 337 2.86 3.72 -28.61
CA GLN A 337 4.00 3.68 -29.55
C GLN A 337 4.78 2.37 -29.43
N VAL A 338 5.03 1.89 -28.21
CA VAL A 338 5.71 0.61 -27.98
C VAL A 338 4.84 -0.56 -28.46
N ALA A 339 3.53 -0.48 -28.27
CA ALA A 339 2.57 -1.50 -28.67
C ALA A 339 2.47 -1.70 -30.20
N GLN A 340 2.96 -0.75 -31.00
CA GLN A 340 3.10 -0.93 -32.45
C GLN A 340 4.13 -2.02 -32.82
N GLN A 341 5.07 -2.33 -31.92
CA GLN A 341 6.15 -3.28 -32.16
C GLN A 341 6.09 -4.51 -31.26
N TYR A 342 5.45 -4.42 -30.08
CA TYR A 342 5.42 -5.48 -29.09
C TYR A 342 4.00 -5.68 -28.54
N ASP A 343 3.61 -6.93 -28.29
CA ASP A 343 2.36 -7.22 -27.60
C ASP A 343 2.53 -7.02 -26.08
N LEU A 344 1.82 -6.03 -25.53
CA LEU A 344 1.90 -5.69 -24.11
C LEU A 344 0.98 -6.56 -23.22
N ARG A 345 -0.03 -7.22 -23.81
CA ARG A 345 -1.05 -8.01 -23.09
C ARG A 345 -0.49 -9.08 -22.14
N PRO A 346 0.55 -9.85 -22.49
CA PRO A 346 1.10 -10.86 -21.57
C PRO A 346 1.96 -10.27 -20.44
N LEU A 347 2.31 -8.97 -20.51
CA LEU A 347 3.30 -8.36 -19.63
C LEU A 347 2.71 -7.91 -18.28
N ARG A 348 1.39 -7.87 -18.15
CA ARG A 348 0.66 -7.41 -16.95
C ARG A 348 1.12 -6.02 -16.48
N TRP A 349 1.39 -5.15 -17.45
CA TRP A 349 1.70 -3.75 -17.17
C TRP A 349 0.51 -3.08 -16.49
N SER A 350 0.77 -2.16 -15.57
CA SER A 350 -0.26 -1.52 -14.76
C SER A 350 0.00 -0.04 -14.55
N ILE A 351 -1.09 0.72 -14.42
CA ILE A 351 -1.07 2.09 -13.91
C ILE A 351 -1.56 2.04 -12.46
N ALA A 352 -0.82 2.68 -11.56
CA ALA A 352 -1.18 2.83 -10.15
C ALA A 352 -1.95 4.14 -9.91
N HIS A 353 -2.85 4.12 -8.93
CA HIS A 353 -3.68 5.23 -8.44
C HIS A 353 -4.81 5.64 -9.39
N LEU A 354 -4.51 6.36 -10.47
CA LEU A 354 -5.44 6.88 -11.47
C LEU A 354 -6.73 7.46 -10.88
N ASN A 355 -6.58 8.36 -9.92
CA ASN A 355 -7.69 8.87 -9.11
C ASN A 355 -8.73 9.64 -9.92
N THR A 356 -8.32 10.33 -11.00
CA THR A 356 -9.23 11.10 -11.87
C THR A 356 -9.40 10.50 -13.26
N GLY A 357 -9.09 9.21 -13.44
CA GLY A 357 -9.09 8.55 -14.75
C GLY A 357 -10.41 8.64 -15.51
N SER A 358 -10.31 8.99 -16.79
CA SER A 358 -11.47 9.12 -17.68
C SER A 358 -11.88 7.76 -18.30
N PRO A 359 -13.14 7.64 -18.77
CA PRO A 359 -13.58 6.48 -19.54
C PRO A 359 -12.70 6.18 -20.76
N GLN A 360 -12.12 7.23 -21.37
CA GLN A 360 -11.22 7.15 -22.51
C GLN A 360 -9.87 6.53 -22.12
N THR A 361 -9.29 6.98 -21.00
CA THR A 361 -8.05 6.43 -20.44
C THR A 361 -8.19 4.95 -20.11
N LEU A 362 -9.28 4.57 -19.44
CA LEU A 362 -9.56 3.16 -19.12
C LEU A 362 -9.76 2.30 -20.39
N GLU A 363 -10.37 2.86 -21.45
CA GLU A 363 -10.52 2.16 -22.72
C GLU A 363 -9.17 1.94 -23.43
N ARG A 364 -8.25 2.92 -23.36
CA ARG A 364 -6.88 2.77 -23.88
C ARG A 364 -6.12 1.68 -23.12
N MET A 365 -6.18 1.70 -21.78
CA MET A 365 -5.60 0.64 -20.94
C MET A 365 -6.14 -0.75 -21.33
N ARG A 366 -7.46 -0.89 -21.49
CA ARG A 366 -8.10 -2.14 -21.91
C ARG A 366 -7.58 -2.65 -23.26
N LYS A 367 -7.47 -1.77 -24.26
CA LYS A 367 -6.96 -2.13 -25.60
C LYS A 367 -5.52 -2.64 -25.58
N LEU A 368 -4.69 -2.07 -24.71
CA LEU A 368 -3.30 -2.47 -24.51
C LEU A 368 -3.14 -3.71 -23.61
N GLY A 369 -4.21 -4.15 -22.93
CA GLY A 369 -4.16 -5.25 -21.95
C GLY A 369 -3.50 -4.87 -20.64
N LEU A 370 -3.54 -3.59 -20.26
CA LEU A 370 -3.05 -3.12 -18.97
C LEU A 370 -4.03 -3.49 -17.85
N ALA A 371 -3.47 -3.64 -16.65
CA ALA A 371 -4.22 -3.68 -15.40
C ALA A 371 -4.27 -2.31 -14.72
N TYR A 372 -5.19 -2.18 -13.78
CA TYR A 372 -5.32 -1.01 -12.93
C TYR A 372 -5.04 -1.41 -11.48
N THR A 373 -4.07 -0.79 -10.82
CA THR A 373 -3.89 -0.94 -9.37
C THR A 373 -4.43 0.28 -8.65
N VAL A 374 -5.33 0.05 -7.70
CA VAL A 374 -6.05 1.11 -6.99
C VAL A 374 -5.72 1.12 -5.51
N GLN A 375 -5.53 2.32 -4.96
CA GLN A 375 -5.10 2.52 -3.58
C GLN A 375 -5.97 3.55 -2.84
N MET A 376 -5.62 3.82 -1.57
CA MET A 376 -6.42 4.61 -0.63
C MET A 376 -6.24 6.14 -0.73
N GLY A 377 -5.52 6.68 -1.73
CA GLY A 377 -5.34 8.14 -1.87
C GLY A 377 -6.66 8.92 -1.71
N PRO A 378 -7.71 8.63 -2.51
CA PRO A 378 -8.99 9.33 -2.39
C PRO A 378 -9.77 9.09 -1.08
N TYR A 379 -9.41 8.07 -0.29
CA TYR A 379 -9.97 7.90 1.05
C TYR A 379 -9.51 9.02 1.99
N PHE A 380 -8.27 9.51 1.89
CA PHE A 380 -7.80 10.65 2.67
C PHE A 380 -7.92 11.98 1.91
N GLU A 381 -7.70 11.95 0.60
CA GLU A 381 -7.51 13.14 -0.23
C GLU A 381 -8.78 13.58 -0.95
N GLY A 382 -9.93 12.96 -0.66
CA GLY A 382 -11.20 13.24 -1.34
C GLY A 382 -11.57 14.74 -1.39
N LEU A 383 -11.32 15.50 -0.31
CA LEU A 383 -11.53 16.95 -0.30
C LEU A 383 -10.56 17.69 -1.24
N ALA A 384 -9.28 17.32 -1.21
CA ALA A 384 -8.27 17.93 -2.06
C ALA A 384 -8.56 17.65 -3.54
N ILE A 385 -8.98 16.43 -3.87
CA ILE A 385 -9.44 16.05 -5.22
C ILE A 385 -10.67 16.87 -5.61
N ARG A 386 -11.68 16.99 -4.73
CA ARG A 386 -12.88 17.80 -5.01
C ARG A 386 -12.53 19.25 -5.31
N ASP A 387 -11.68 19.86 -4.49
CA ASP A 387 -11.38 21.29 -4.57
C ASP A 387 -10.46 21.62 -5.77
N ALA A 388 -9.66 20.65 -6.21
CA ALA A 388 -8.73 20.77 -7.33
C ALA A 388 -9.34 20.46 -8.71
N ASN A 389 -10.55 19.90 -8.77
CA ASN A 389 -11.15 19.38 -10.00
C ASN A 389 -12.56 19.95 -10.26
N PRO A 390 -13.09 19.82 -11.50
CA PRO A 390 -14.46 20.21 -11.79
C PRO A 390 -15.50 19.51 -10.88
N PRO A 391 -16.68 20.12 -10.68
CA PRO A 391 -17.77 19.51 -9.93
C PRO A 391 -18.09 18.09 -10.41
N GLY A 392 -18.25 17.15 -9.48
CA GLY A 392 -18.54 15.74 -9.76
C GLY A 392 -17.32 14.83 -9.91
N ALA A 393 -16.08 15.36 -9.93
CA ALA A 393 -14.87 14.55 -10.07
C ALA A 393 -14.68 13.50 -8.96
N THR A 394 -15.26 13.70 -7.78
CA THR A 394 -15.18 12.75 -6.66
C THR A 394 -16.24 11.65 -6.69
N ASP A 395 -17.27 11.77 -7.53
CA ASP A 395 -18.34 10.77 -7.61
C ASP A 395 -17.78 9.41 -8.04
N ASN A 396 -16.78 9.41 -8.93
CA ASN A 396 -16.13 8.21 -9.44
C ASN A 396 -14.62 8.16 -9.13
N SER A 397 -14.12 8.84 -8.09
CA SER A 397 -12.68 8.84 -7.77
C SER A 397 -12.32 7.90 -6.61
N PRO A 398 -11.52 6.82 -6.78
CA PRO A 398 -11.00 6.33 -8.05
C PRO A 398 -12.07 5.57 -8.88
N PRO A 399 -11.92 5.47 -10.23
CA PRO A 399 -12.95 4.96 -11.16
C PRO A 399 -12.96 3.43 -11.23
N VAL A 400 -13.01 2.78 -10.07
CA VAL A 400 -12.88 1.32 -9.92
C VAL A 400 -14.04 0.56 -10.55
N ARG A 401 -15.28 0.99 -10.28
CA ARG A 401 -16.48 0.37 -10.87
C ARG A 401 -16.40 0.42 -12.39
N LEU A 402 -16.16 1.61 -12.94
CA LEU A 402 -16.03 1.81 -14.39
C LEU A 402 -14.94 0.93 -15.02
N ALA A 403 -13.80 0.77 -14.34
CA ALA A 403 -12.72 -0.08 -14.83
C ALA A 403 -13.11 -1.57 -14.85
N LEU A 404 -13.78 -2.06 -13.79
CA LEU A 404 -14.31 -3.43 -13.74
C LEU A 404 -15.36 -3.69 -14.82
N ASP A 405 -16.29 -2.75 -15.02
CA ASP A 405 -17.36 -2.87 -16.03
C ASP A 405 -16.80 -2.90 -17.47
N LYS A 406 -15.63 -2.27 -17.69
CA LYS A 406 -14.88 -2.34 -18.94
C LYS A 406 -14.08 -3.64 -19.11
N GLY A 407 -14.03 -4.49 -18.09
CA GLY A 407 -13.30 -5.76 -18.11
C GLY A 407 -11.79 -5.62 -17.88
N LEU A 408 -11.32 -4.52 -17.28
CA LEU A 408 -9.93 -4.46 -16.82
C LEU A 408 -9.75 -5.36 -15.59
N VAL A 409 -8.56 -5.94 -15.46
CA VAL A 409 -8.13 -6.49 -14.17
C VAL A 409 -7.83 -5.31 -13.24
N VAL A 410 -8.60 -5.18 -12.16
CA VAL A 410 -8.37 -4.20 -11.10
C VAL A 410 -7.88 -4.91 -9.85
N ALA A 411 -6.70 -4.55 -9.36
CA ALA A 411 -6.14 -5.10 -8.13
C ALA A 411 -6.04 -4.02 -7.04
N GLY A 412 -6.32 -4.42 -5.80
CA GLY A 412 -6.38 -3.50 -4.66
C GLY A 412 -5.06 -3.45 -3.91
N GLY A 413 -4.60 -2.23 -3.61
CA GLY A 413 -3.52 -1.98 -2.67
C GLY A 413 -3.90 -0.91 -1.65
N THR A 414 -3.11 -0.77 -0.58
CA THR A 414 -3.38 0.26 0.42
C THR A 414 -2.62 1.55 0.17
N ASP A 415 -1.41 1.48 -0.40
CA ASP A 415 -0.41 2.56 -0.40
C ASP A 415 0.03 2.98 1.03
N SER A 416 -0.04 2.01 1.95
CA SER A 416 0.49 2.15 3.30
C SER A 416 2.03 2.27 3.27
N THR A 417 2.68 2.98 4.19
CA THR A 417 2.16 3.47 5.49
C THR A 417 1.81 4.95 5.54
N ARG A 418 1.98 5.71 4.45
CA ARG A 418 1.85 7.18 4.46
C ARG A 418 0.59 7.73 3.81
N ILE A 419 0.18 7.14 2.69
CA ILE A 419 -1.06 7.49 1.97
C ILE A 419 -2.19 6.53 2.39
N GLY A 420 -1.85 5.34 2.88
CA GLY A 420 -2.81 4.28 3.22
C GLY A 420 -2.69 3.70 4.61
N ILE A 421 -3.70 2.91 4.98
CA ILE A 421 -3.76 2.16 6.23
C ILE A 421 -3.32 0.72 5.99
N ALA A 422 -2.38 0.23 6.80
CA ALA A 422 -1.89 -1.13 6.67
C ALA A 422 -2.98 -2.18 6.93
N GLY A 423 -3.02 -3.25 6.11
CA GLY A 423 -3.83 -4.44 6.35
C GLY A 423 -5.26 -4.40 5.80
N VAL A 424 -5.39 -3.93 4.54
CA VAL A 424 -6.48 -4.04 3.53
C VAL A 424 -7.94 -3.79 3.91
N TRP A 425 -8.39 -4.10 5.13
CA TRP A 425 -9.81 -4.08 5.49
C TRP A 425 -10.44 -2.68 5.42
N HIS A 426 -9.68 -1.61 5.75
CA HIS A 426 -10.15 -0.24 5.53
C HIS A 426 -10.30 0.09 4.04
N ALA A 427 -9.40 -0.41 3.19
CA ALA A 427 -9.50 -0.21 1.74
C ALA A 427 -10.69 -0.99 1.14
N ILE A 428 -10.91 -2.23 1.59
CA ILE A 428 -12.09 -3.04 1.23
C ILE A 428 -13.37 -2.32 1.67
N GLU A 429 -13.42 -1.84 2.91
CA GLU A 429 -14.55 -1.04 3.41
C GLU A 429 -14.79 0.20 2.55
N TYR A 430 -13.73 0.95 2.21
CA TYR A 430 -13.85 2.12 1.36
C TYR A 430 -14.43 1.79 -0.03
N HIS A 431 -14.00 0.69 -0.65
CA HIS A 431 -14.56 0.27 -1.94
C HIS A 431 -16.04 -0.10 -1.86
N ILE A 432 -16.50 -0.66 -0.73
CA ILE A 432 -17.89 -1.08 -0.52
C ILE A 432 -18.78 0.11 -0.15
N THR A 433 -18.34 0.92 0.80
CA THR A 433 -19.14 2.03 1.35
C THR A 433 -19.07 3.28 0.47
N GLY A 434 -17.95 3.48 -0.21
CA GLY A 434 -17.62 4.71 -0.93
C GLY A 434 -17.44 5.93 -0.02
N ILE A 435 -17.15 5.73 1.26
CA ILE A 435 -17.03 6.80 2.27
C ILE A 435 -15.56 7.07 2.55
N ALA A 436 -15.10 8.28 2.24
CA ALA A 436 -13.76 8.75 2.58
C ALA A 436 -13.63 9.04 4.10
N SER A 437 -12.40 9.13 4.59
CA SER A 437 -12.08 9.45 5.99
C SER A 437 -12.82 10.71 6.46
N GLY A 438 -13.30 10.67 7.70
CA GLY A 438 -14.14 11.73 8.28
C GLY A 438 -15.51 11.92 7.63
N GLY A 439 -15.94 11.02 6.74
CA GLY A 439 -17.15 11.21 5.94
C GLY A 439 -17.05 12.39 4.96
N SER A 440 -15.82 12.78 4.62
CA SER A 440 -15.50 14.00 3.87
C SER A 440 -16.02 13.99 2.43
N VAL A 441 -16.09 12.80 1.83
CA VAL A 441 -16.64 12.53 0.50
C VAL A 441 -17.43 11.22 0.55
N ARG A 442 -18.53 11.16 -0.21
CA ARG A 442 -19.34 9.95 -0.36
C ARG A 442 -19.67 9.71 -1.82
N LYS A 443 -19.24 8.57 -2.34
CA LYS A 443 -19.58 8.12 -3.70
C LYS A 443 -21.06 7.75 -3.83
N PRO A 444 -21.69 7.97 -4.99
CA PRO A 444 -23.00 7.41 -5.31
C PRO A 444 -22.96 5.88 -5.23
N ALA A 445 -24.11 5.27 -4.94
CA ALA A 445 -24.21 3.82 -4.79
C ALA A 445 -23.83 3.05 -6.06
N SER A 446 -24.00 3.65 -7.24
CA SER A 446 -23.62 3.06 -8.53
C SER A 446 -22.11 2.84 -8.66
N GLU A 447 -21.28 3.62 -7.97
CA GLU A 447 -19.81 3.56 -8.07
C GLU A 447 -19.16 2.67 -7.00
N ARG A 448 -19.98 2.00 -6.17
CA ARG A 448 -19.53 1.15 -5.07
C ARG A 448 -19.35 -0.30 -5.51
N LEU A 449 -18.49 -1.03 -4.80
CA LEU A 449 -18.27 -2.46 -5.03
C LEU A 449 -19.16 -3.32 -4.14
N THR A 450 -19.57 -4.48 -4.65
CA THR A 450 -20.07 -5.55 -3.80
C THR A 450 -18.93 -6.14 -2.97
N ARG A 451 -19.26 -6.83 -1.87
CA ARG A 451 -18.28 -7.52 -1.01
C ARG A 451 -17.38 -8.49 -1.79
N LEU A 452 -17.94 -9.25 -2.72
CA LEU A 452 -17.18 -10.23 -3.50
C LEU A 452 -16.27 -9.57 -4.53
N GLU A 453 -16.71 -8.47 -5.15
CA GLU A 453 -15.84 -7.70 -6.04
C GLU A 453 -14.69 -7.10 -5.25
N ALA A 454 -14.96 -6.43 -4.13
CA ALA A 454 -13.93 -5.86 -3.26
C ALA A 454 -12.95 -6.93 -2.76
N LEU A 455 -13.42 -8.11 -2.34
CA LEU A 455 -12.55 -9.21 -1.93
C LEU A 455 -11.69 -9.75 -3.10
N ALA A 456 -12.23 -9.76 -4.33
CA ALA A 456 -11.52 -10.22 -5.50
C ALA A 456 -10.29 -9.36 -5.85
N LEU A 457 -10.36 -8.04 -5.61
CA LEU A 457 -9.26 -7.10 -5.79
C LEU A 457 -8.02 -7.52 -4.99
N TYR A 458 -8.21 -8.03 -3.77
CA TYR A 458 -7.15 -8.43 -2.84
C TYR A 458 -6.90 -9.95 -2.81
N THR A 459 -7.49 -10.72 -3.72
CA THR A 459 -7.30 -12.18 -3.78
C THR A 459 -6.97 -12.63 -5.20
N ARG A 460 -7.98 -12.95 -6.02
CA ARG A 460 -7.76 -13.49 -7.37
C ARG A 460 -7.14 -12.49 -8.34
N HIS A 461 -7.50 -11.20 -8.27
CA HIS A 461 -6.90 -10.18 -9.14
C HIS A 461 -5.48 -9.86 -8.68
N ALA A 462 -5.24 -9.83 -7.38
CA ALA A 462 -3.90 -9.70 -6.82
C ALA A 462 -2.98 -10.87 -7.20
N ALA A 463 -3.48 -12.11 -7.14
CA ALA A 463 -2.73 -13.28 -7.59
C ALA A 463 -2.44 -13.23 -9.09
N TRP A 464 -3.36 -12.72 -9.90
CA TRP A 464 -3.08 -12.44 -11.32
C TRP A 464 -2.03 -11.35 -11.47
N LEU A 465 -2.05 -10.24 -10.73
CA LEU A 465 -0.99 -9.25 -10.86
C LEU A 465 0.40 -9.82 -10.49
N ALA A 466 0.45 -10.74 -9.53
CA ALA A 466 1.65 -11.42 -9.05
C ALA A 466 2.13 -12.61 -9.90
N PHE A 467 1.48 -12.96 -11.02
CA PHE A 467 1.77 -14.20 -11.78
C PHE A 467 1.60 -15.50 -10.98
N ALA A 468 0.69 -15.48 -10.01
CA ALA A 468 0.45 -16.56 -9.06
C ALA A 468 -0.96 -17.15 -9.13
N GLU A 469 -1.80 -16.75 -10.09
CA GLU A 469 -3.22 -17.13 -10.17
C GLU A 469 -3.46 -18.64 -10.33
N GLN A 470 -2.48 -19.38 -10.88
CA GLN A 470 -2.53 -20.84 -10.98
C GLN A 470 -2.32 -21.52 -9.62
N HIS A 471 -1.68 -20.84 -8.68
CA HIS A 471 -1.27 -21.40 -7.40
C HIS A 471 -2.06 -20.81 -6.22
N ARG A 472 -2.52 -19.55 -6.30
CA ARG A 472 -3.05 -18.75 -5.19
C ARG A 472 -4.27 -17.93 -5.60
N GLY A 473 -4.76 -17.08 -4.68
CA GLY A 473 -5.85 -16.12 -4.88
C GLY A 473 -7.26 -16.72 -4.88
N GLN A 474 -7.38 -18.05 -4.75
CA GLN A 474 -8.65 -18.75 -4.56
C GLN A 474 -8.42 -20.01 -3.73
N LEU A 475 -9.44 -20.44 -2.98
CA LEU A 475 -9.47 -21.75 -2.35
C LEU A 475 -10.06 -22.75 -3.35
N SER A 476 -9.20 -23.62 -3.89
CA SER A 476 -9.54 -24.70 -4.82
C SER A 476 -8.54 -25.85 -4.65
N VAL A 477 -8.97 -27.08 -4.90
CA VAL A 477 -8.10 -28.27 -4.84
C VAL A 477 -6.85 -28.07 -5.72
N GLY A 478 -5.69 -28.45 -5.20
CA GLY A 478 -4.39 -28.32 -5.85
C GLY A 478 -3.67 -26.99 -5.62
N LYS A 479 -4.40 -25.92 -5.27
CA LYS A 479 -3.80 -24.62 -4.93
C LYS A 479 -3.07 -24.64 -3.60
N GLN A 480 -2.18 -23.67 -3.41
CA GLN A 480 -1.46 -23.46 -2.16
C GLN A 480 -2.43 -23.04 -1.05
N ALA A 481 -2.18 -23.54 0.15
CA ALA A 481 -2.93 -23.23 1.37
C ALA A 481 -2.51 -21.87 1.95
N ASP A 482 -2.83 -20.82 1.20
CA ASP A 482 -2.77 -19.43 1.63
C ASP A 482 -4.20 -18.98 1.97
N LEU A 483 -4.51 -18.88 3.27
CA LEU A 483 -5.88 -18.60 3.73
C LEU A 483 -5.88 -17.81 5.04
N ALA A 484 -7.02 -17.20 5.34
CA ALA A 484 -7.31 -16.58 6.62
C ALA A 484 -8.66 -17.03 7.15
N VAL A 485 -8.74 -17.28 8.45
CA VAL A 485 -9.99 -17.48 9.19
C VAL A 485 -10.31 -16.19 9.93
N LEU A 486 -11.48 -15.62 9.67
CA LEU A 486 -11.87 -14.30 10.17
C LEU A 486 -12.59 -14.41 11.52
N ASN A 487 -12.42 -13.40 12.37
CA ASN A 487 -13.16 -13.25 13.63
C ASN A 487 -14.62 -12.76 13.42
N GLN A 488 -14.96 -12.27 12.23
CA GLN A 488 -16.25 -11.68 11.89
C GLN A 488 -16.80 -12.26 10.58
N PRO A 489 -18.13 -12.32 10.40
CA PRO A 489 -18.75 -12.84 9.19
C PRO A 489 -18.75 -11.78 8.08
N PHE A 490 -17.65 -11.70 7.31
CA PHE A 490 -17.45 -10.69 6.27
C PHE A 490 -18.64 -10.52 5.32
N MET A 491 -19.41 -11.58 5.01
CA MET A 491 -20.52 -11.47 4.06
C MET A 491 -21.78 -10.79 4.63
N THR A 492 -21.95 -10.72 5.95
CA THR A 492 -23.22 -10.32 6.58
C THR A 492 -23.09 -9.27 7.67
N MET A 493 -21.87 -8.95 8.13
CA MET A 493 -21.64 -7.89 9.12
C MET A 493 -22.00 -6.49 8.56
N PRO A 494 -22.22 -5.47 9.40
CA PRO A 494 -22.38 -4.09 8.93
C PRO A 494 -21.21 -3.63 8.05
N GLU A 495 -21.50 -2.83 7.01
CA GLU A 495 -20.48 -2.38 6.05
C GLU A 495 -19.49 -1.38 6.66
N ASP A 496 -19.92 -0.58 7.63
CA ASP A 496 -19.16 0.45 8.34
C ASP A 496 -18.33 -0.10 9.52
N ARG A 497 -18.09 -1.43 9.52
CA ARG A 497 -17.34 -2.15 10.55
C ARG A 497 -16.36 -3.15 9.96
N ILE A 498 -16.22 -3.21 8.64
CA ILE A 498 -15.36 -4.17 7.94
C ILE A 498 -13.90 -3.95 8.31
N ASP A 499 -13.51 -2.70 8.56
CA ASP A 499 -12.19 -2.29 9.07
C ASP A 499 -11.76 -3.03 10.38
N THR A 500 -12.74 -3.45 11.18
CA THR A 500 -12.52 -4.16 12.46
C THR A 500 -12.19 -5.63 12.32
N ILE A 501 -12.28 -6.20 11.10
CA ILE A 501 -11.97 -7.61 10.86
C ILE A 501 -10.50 -7.90 11.22
N ARG A 502 -10.28 -9.02 11.89
CA ARG A 502 -8.98 -9.64 12.16
C ARG A 502 -9.03 -11.11 11.78
N ALA A 503 -7.86 -11.68 11.51
CA ALA A 503 -7.73 -13.13 11.37
C ALA A 503 -7.55 -13.76 12.75
N VAL A 504 -8.28 -14.83 13.04
CA VAL A 504 -7.97 -15.71 14.19
C VAL A 504 -6.94 -16.77 13.84
N LEU A 505 -6.77 -17.03 12.55
CA LEU A 505 -5.80 -17.98 12.01
C LEU A 505 -5.40 -17.52 10.59
N THR A 506 -4.11 -17.47 10.30
CA THR A 506 -3.60 -17.19 8.95
C THR A 506 -2.57 -18.24 8.58
N LEU A 507 -2.73 -18.81 7.39
CA LEU A 507 -1.82 -19.80 6.83
C LEU A 507 -1.13 -19.24 5.59
N VAL A 508 0.17 -19.48 5.48
CA VAL A 508 0.97 -19.23 4.28
C VAL A 508 1.70 -20.50 3.93
N ASP A 509 1.45 -21.00 2.71
CA ASP A 509 2.03 -22.26 2.23
C ASP A 509 1.72 -23.44 3.16
N GLY A 510 0.52 -23.46 3.76
CA GLY A 510 0.07 -24.47 4.73
C GLY A 510 0.64 -24.33 6.14
N ARG A 511 1.55 -23.38 6.38
CA ARG A 511 2.12 -23.11 7.72
C ARG A 511 1.28 -22.07 8.44
N ILE A 512 1.01 -22.28 9.72
CA ILE A 512 0.38 -21.29 10.58
C ILE A 512 1.39 -20.17 10.84
N VAL A 513 1.04 -18.96 10.41
CA VAL A 513 1.87 -17.75 10.56
C VAL A 513 1.21 -16.70 11.47
N HIS A 514 -0.04 -16.93 11.86
CA HIS A 514 -0.74 -16.22 12.91
C HIS A 514 -1.80 -17.15 13.51
N GLU A 515 -1.90 -17.19 14.84
CA GLU A 515 -2.94 -17.88 15.59
C GLU A 515 -3.33 -17.00 16.77
N SER A 516 -4.59 -16.57 16.83
CA SER A 516 -5.14 -15.78 17.93
C SER A 516 -5.65 -16.72 19.04
N PRO A 517 -5.57 -16.33 20.32
CA PRO A 517 -6.26 -17.03 21.40
C PRO A 517 -7.77 -17.25 21.13
N ASP A 518 -8.40 -16.36 20.36
CA ASP A 518 -9.82 -16.43 20.00
C ASP A 518 -10.18 -17.57 19.04
N LEU A 519 -9.19 -18.29 18.50
CA LEU A 519 -9.43 -19.48 17.68
C LEU A 519 -10.14 -20.56 18.50
N ASN A 520 -9.78 -20.70 19.79
CA ASN A 520 -10.32 -21.72 20.69
C ASN A 520 -11.27 -21.14 21.77
N ALA A 521 -11.59 -19.83 21.71
CA ALA A 521 -12.52 -19.21 22.64
C ALA A 521 -13.94 -19.79 22.44
N GLY A 522 -14.26 -20.83 23.20
CA GLY A 522 -15.47 -21.66 23.04
C GLY A 522 -15.23 -23.17 23.16
N GLN A 523 -14.00 -23.63 23.40
CA GLN A 523 -13.68 -25.02 23.80
C GLN A 523 -13.64 -25.21 25.32
#